data_AF-A0A015LEU2-F1
#
_entry.id   AF-A0A015LEU2-F1
#
_cell.length_a   1.000
_cell.length_b   1.000
_cell.length_c   1.000
_cell.angle_alpha   90.00
_cell.angle_beta   90.00
_cell.angle_gamma   90.00
#
_symmetry.space_group_name_H-M   'P 1'
#
loop_
_entity.id
_entity.type
_entity.pdbx_description
1 polymer ?
#
loop_
_entity_poly.entity_id
_entity_poly.type
_entity_poly.pdbx_seq_one_letter_code
_entity_poly.pdbx_strand_id
1 'polypeptide(L)'
;MLNKLLNWSSLNSAIGKDAYRSIKKILKYIVPAYIQNEKLDPASPIIHLRISGDGHNIRRKVKHVMITVALLDDSAKLFEPNYHYTVVLFPGIENYSTLKIAADTLIRELQELSSIGMFIDNIV
;
A
#
# COMPACT_ATOMS: atom_id res chain seq x y z
N MET A 1 28.43 -11.91 20.46
CA MET A 1 27.52 -10.80 20.09
C MET A 1 27.90 -10.27 18.71
N LEU A 2 27.55 -10.99 17.63
CA LEU A 2 27.74 -10.46 16.29
C LEU A 2 26.74 -11.14 15.38
N ASN A 3 25.56 -10.54 15.18
CA ASN A 3 24.67 -10.92 14.10
C ASN A 3 23.71 -9.77 13.75
N LYS A 4 23.62 -9.51 12.45
CA LYS A 4 22.56 -8.75 11.76
C LYS A 4 22.51 -7.24 12.03
N LEU A 5 23.48 -6.54 11.47
CA LEU A 5 23.11 -5.40 10.64
C LEU A 5 23.13 -5.89 9.19
N LEU A 6 21.98 -6.42 8.74
CA LEU A 6 21.73 -6.47 7.30
C LEU A 6 21.95 -5.05 6.79
N ASN A 7 22.95 -4.88 5.94
CA ASN A 7 23.39 -3.58 5.45
C ASN A 7 22.18 -2.82 4.85
N TRP A 8 21.72 -1.78 5.55
CA TRP A 8 20.62 -0.92 5.13
C TRP A 8 20.79 -0.39 3.70
N SER A 9 22.03 -0.13 3.29
CA SER A 9 22.34 0.31 1.91
C SER A 9 22.15 -0.80 0.87
N SER A 10 22.42 -2.06 1.22
CA SER A 10 22.17 -3.23 0.36
C SER A 10 20.69 -3.60 0.28
N LEU A 11 19.92 -3.31 1.32
CA LEU A 11 18.47 -3.53 1.32
C LEU A 11 17.75 -2.46 0.47
N ASN A 12 18.16 -1.19 0.58
CA ASN A 12 17.66 -0.10 -0.26
C ASN A 12 17.99 -0.32 -1.75
N SER A 13 19.15 -0.90 -2.07
CA SER A 13 19.50 -1.24 -3.45
C SER A 13 18.72 -2.45 -3.99
N ALA A 14 18.34 -3.40 -3.12
CA ALA A 14 17.54 -4.57 -3.49
C ALA A 14 16.03 -4.25 -3.64
N ILE A 15 15.51 -3.31 -2.85
CA ILE A 15 14.12 -2.87 -2.93
C ILE A 15 13.93 -2.04 -4.22
N GLY A 16 14.92 -1.31 -4.71
CA GLY A 16 14.78 -0.49 -5.91
C GLY A 16 13.88 0.72 -5.66
N LYS A 17 14.15 1.83 -6.37
CA LYS A 17 13.49 3.12 -6.11
C LYS A 17 11.97 3.10 -6.33
N ASP A 18 11.44 2.10 -7.02
CA ASP A 18 10.02 1.98 -7.41
C ASP A 18 9.24 0.87 -6.69
N ALA A 19 9.84 0.21 -5.69
CA ALA A 19 9.14 -0.85 -4.94
C ALA A 19 8.12 -0.35 -3.92
N TYR A 20 8.08 0.95 -3.67
CA TYR A 20 7.09 1.56 -2.79
C TYR A 20 6.31 2.65 -3.51
N ARG A 21 4.98 2.58 -3.40
CA ARG A 21 4.07 3.63 -3.84
C ARG A 21 3.31 4.15 -2.63
N SER A 22 3.47 5.45 -2.36
CA SER A 22 2.81 6.13 -1.24
C SER A 22 1.30 5.95 -1.27
N ILE A 23 0.74 5.48 -0.15
CA ILE A 23 -0.70 5.35 0.02
C ILE A 23 -1.36 6.73 0.04
N LYS A 24 -0.70 7.75 0.62
CA LYS A 24 -1.20 9.14 0.57
C LYS A 24 -1.35 9.63 -0.86
N LYS A 25 -0.38 9.36 -1.73
CA LYS A 25 -0.46 9.72 -3.16
C LYS A 25 -1.57 8.97 -3.89
N ILE A 26 -1.77 7.69 -3.57
CA ILE A 26 -2.89 6.90 -4.12
C ILE A 26 -4.22 7.50 -3.69
N LEU A 27 -4.42 7.75 -2.39
CA LEU A 27 -5.66 8.31 -1.85
C LEU A 27 -5.99 9.68 -2.44
N LYS A 28 -5.00 10.58 -2.55
CA LYS A 28 -5.17 11.88 -3.21
C LYS A 28 -5.69 11.76 -4.65
N TYR A 29 -5.29 10.71 -5.36
CA TYR A 29 -5.72 10.48 -6.74
C TYR A 29 -7.12 9.85 -6.82
N ILE A 30 -7.42 8.87 -5.98
CA ILE A 30 -8.65 8.06 -6.11
C ILE A 30 -9.85 8.64 -5.37
N VAL A 31 -9.66 9.31 -4.24
CA VAL A 31 -10.78 9.78 -3.40
C VAL A 31 -11.70 10.77 -4.15
N PRO A 32 -11.19 11.76 -4.92
CA PRO A 32 -12.07 12.64 -5.69
C PRO A 32 -13.00 11.88 -6.64
N ALA A 33 -12.50 10.83 -7.31
CA ALA A 33 -13.31 10.02 -8.21
C ALA A 33 -14.38 9.22 -7.45
N TYR A 34 -14.09 8.77 -6.22
CA TYR A 34 -15.07 8.06 -5.40
C TYR A 34 -16.16 9.00 -4.87
N ILE A 35 -15.82 10.23 -4.51
CA ILE A 35 -16.80 11.26 -4.13
C ILE A 35 -17.71 11.58 -5.33
N GLN A 36 -17.13 11.81 -6.52
CA GLN A 36 -17.90 12.09 -7.74
C GLN A 36 -18.85 10.96 -8.14
N ASN A 37 -18.50 9.71 -7.82
CA ASN A 37 -19.34 8.54 -8.07
C ASN A 37 -20.27 8.18 -6.89
N GLU A 38 -20.42 9.09 -5.92
CA GLU A 38 -21.26 8.91 -4.72
C GLU A 38 -20.92 7.64 -3.91
N LYS A 39 -19.65 7.22 -3.95
CA LYS A 39 -19.12 6.08 -3.18
C LYS A 39 -18.53 6.50 -1.85
N LEU A 40 -18.13 7.77 -1.74
CA LEU A 40 -17.67 8.36 -0.50
C LEU A 40 -18.49 9.62 -0.24
N ASP A 41 -18.91 9.78 1.01
CA ASP A 41 -19.63 10.95 1.49
C ASP A 41 -18.64 11.95 2.10
N PRO A 42 -18.43 13.15 1.53
CA PRO A 42 -17.54 14.15 2.11
C PRO A 42 -18.03 14.66 3.48
N ALA A 43 -19.32 14.51 3.81
CA ALA A 43 -19.86 14.82 5.14
C ALA A 43 -19.52 13.75 6.19
N SER A 44 -19.16 12.54 5.75
CA SER A 44 -18.67 11.44 6.59
C SER A 44 -17.27 11.02 6.14
N PRO A 45 -16.22 11.78 6.51
CA PRO A 45 -14.87 11.68 5.93
C PRO A 45 -14.07 10.49 6.48
N ILE A 46 -14.70 9.33 6.62
CA ILE A 46 -14.08 8.08 7.04
C ILE A 46 -13.91 7.20 5.80
N ILE A 47 -12.69 6.69 5.60
CA ILE A 47 -12.37 5.80 4.48
C ILE A 47 -11.94 4.46 5.05
N HIS A 48 -12.53 3.38 4.55
CA HIS A 48 -12.19 2.02 4.93
C HIS A 48 -11.22 1.42 3.92
N LEU A 49 -10.09 0.91 4.41
CA LEU A 49 -9.04 0.33 3.57
C LEU A 49 -8.94 -1.17 3.78
N ARG A 50 -8.86 -1.91 2.67
CA ARG A 50 -8.41 -3.31 2.67
C ARG A 50 -6.95 -3.35 2.29
N ILE A 51 -6.13 -3.95 3.15
CA ILE A 51 -4.75 -4.32 2.82
C ILE A 51 -4.74 -5.79 2.46
N SER A 52 -4.07 -6.16 1.37
CA SER A 52 -3.94 -7.54 0.93
C SER A 52 -2.52 -7.79 0.44
N GLY A 53 -2.11 -9.05 0.39
CA GLY A 53 -0.83 -9.42 -0.20
C GLY A 53 -0.92 -10.77 -0.90
N ASP A 54 -0.05 -11.00 -1.88
CA ASP A 54 0.05 -12.30 -2.54
C ASP A 54 1.06 -13.19 -1.80
N GLY A 55 0.55 -14.09 -0.96
CA GLY A 55 1.36 -15.19 -0.41
C GLY A 55 1.68 -16.28 -1.45
N HIS A 56 1.25 -16.09 -2.71
CA HIS A 56 1.32 -17.14 -3.72
C HIS A 56 2.65 -17.10 -4.48
N ASN A 57 3.45 -18.15 -4.31
CA ASN A 57 4.64 -18.41 -5.13
C ASN A 57 4.22 -18.76 -6.57
N ILE A 58 3.90 -17.76 -7.38
CA ILE A 58 3.74 -17.96 -8.83
C ILE A 58 5.09 -18.43 -9.37
N ARG A 59 5.12 -19.46 -10.24
CA ARG A 59 6.33 -19.96 -10.95
C ARG A 59 6.93 -18.89 -11.89
N ARG A 60 7.32 -17.73 -11.36
CA ARG A 60 8.07 -16.69 -12.06
C ARG A 60 9.57 -16.92 -11.83
N LYS A 61 10.38 -16.48 -12.80
CA LYS A 61 11.85 -16.53 -12.73
C LYS A 61 12.41 -15.79 -11.50
N VAL A 62 11.69 -14.79 -11.02
CA VAL A 62 11.98 -14.05 -9.78
C VAL A 62 10.72 -14.03 -8.93
N LYS A 63 10.84 -14.49 -7.68
CA LYS A 63 9.75 -14.42 -6.70
C LYS A 63 9.61 -12.98 -6.21
N HIS A 64 8.37 -12.56 -5.96
CA HIS A 64 8.07 -11.25 -5.39
C HIS A 64 6.91 -11.42 -4.41
N VAL A 65 6.85 -10.50 -3.45
CA VAL A 65 5.73 -10.30 -2.55
C VAL A 65 5.17 -8.92 -2.85
N MET A 66 3.89 -8.86 -3.11
CA MET A 66 3.12 -7.67 -3.38
C MET A 66 2.21 -7.39 -2.20
N ILE A 67 2.16 -6.13 -1.78
CA ILE A 67 1.12 -5.61 -0.89
C ILE A 67 0.26 -4.65 -1.71
N THR A 68 -1.04 -4.84 -1.67
CA THR A 68 -2.04 -4.01 -2.32
C THR A 68 -2.97 -3.35 -1.31
N VAL A 69 -3.55 -2.23 -1.71
CA VAL A 69 -4.61 -1.52 -0.98
C VAL A 69 -5.81 -1.35 -1.89
N ALA A 70 -7.01 -1.56 -1.35
CA ALA A 70 -8.28 -1.25 -2.00
C ALA A 70 -9.19 -0.45 -1.06
N LEU A 71 -10.08 0.37 -1.63
CA LEU A 71 -11.16 1.01 -0.85
C LEU A 71 -12.26 -0.01 -0.59
N LEU A 72 -12.64 -0.15 0.68
CA LEU A 72 -13.74 -1.04 1.11
C LEU A 72 -15.11 -0.39 0.92
N ASP A 73 -15.18 0.93 0.82
CA ASP A 73 -16.41 1.70 0.70
C ASP A 73 -17.17 1.43 -0.61
N ASP A 74 -16.49 0.94 -1.65
CA ASP A 74 -17.12 0.41 -2.86
C ASP A 74 -17.03 -1.12 -2.92
N SER A 75 -17.91 -1.79 -2.16
CA SER A 75 -17.92 -3.25 -2.05
C SER A 75 -18.11 -3.98 -3.39
N ALA A 76 -18.78 -3.36 -4.37
CA ALA A 76 -18.95 -3.93 -5.70
C ALA A 76 -17.62 -4.01 -6.47
N LYS A 77 -16.71 -3.07 -6.21
CA LYS A 77 -15.39 -3.00 -6.84
C LYS A 77 -14.30 -3.76 -6.10
N LEU A 78 -14.60 -4.29 -4.91
CA LEU A 78 -13.64 -4.99 -4.07
C LEU A 78 -13.02 -6.23 -4.72
N PHE A 79 -13.73 -6.89 -5.63
CA PHE A 79 -13.24 -8.07 -6.35
C PHE A 79 -12.65 -7.74 -7.73
N GLU A 80 -12.73 -6.48 -8.16
CA GLU A 80 -12.20 -6.05 -9.44
C GLU A 80 -10.71 -5.69 -9.31
N PRO A 81 -9.81 -6.33 -10.08
CA PRO A 81 -8.36 -6.16 -9.90
C PRO A 81 -7.89 -4.72 -10.14
N ASN A 82 -8.60 -3.93 -10.96
CA ASN A 82 -8.27 -2.53 -11.25
C ASN A 82 -8.40 -1.61 -10.03
N TYR A 83 -9.04 -2.07 -8.95
CA TYR A 83 -9.23 -1.32 -7.72
C TYR A 83 -8.30 -1.76 -6.59
N HIS A 84 -7.34 -2.65 -6.89
CA HIS A 84 -6.26 -3.06 -6.00
C HIS A 84 -4.97 -2.35 -6.40
N TYR A 85 -4.59 -1.34 -5.63
CA TYR A 85 -3.41 -0.54 -5.89
C TYR A 85 -2.20 -1.14 -5.20
N THR A 86 -1.19 -1.56 -5.96
CA THR A 86 0.10 -2.00 -5.41
C THR A 86 0.78 -0.86 -4.67
N VAL A 87 1.09 -1.08 -3.39
CA VAL A 87 1.80 -0.14 -2.51
C VAL A 87 3.22 -0.61 -2.19
N VAL A 88 3.44 -1.92 -2.12
CA VAL A 88 4.77 -2.51 -1.90
C VAL A 88 4.96 -3.62 -2.91
N LEU A 89 6.11 -3.63 -3.58
CA LEU A 89 6.58 -4.71 -4.44
C LEU A 89 7.98 -5.12 -4.01
N PHE A 90 8.07 -6.21 -3.26
CA PHE A 90 9.33 -6.69 -2.70
C PHE A 90 9.85 -7.90 -3.49
N PRO A 91 11.03 -7.82 -4.14
CA PRO A 91 11.62 -8.97 -4.80
C PRO A 91 12.18 -9.94 -3.75
N GLY A 92 11.74 -11.20 -3.79
CA GLY A 92 12.18 -12.23 -2.88
C GLY A 92 11.09 -13.23 -2.52
N ILE A 93 11.42 -14.06 -1.55
CA ILE A 93 10.47 -14.98 -0.90
C ILE A 93 9.87 -14.25 0.29
N GLU A 94 8.60 -14.52 0.58
CA GLU A 94 7.94 -14.04 1.78
C GLU A 94 8.73 -14.42 3.04
N ASN A 95 9.29 -13.40 3.68
CA ASN A 95 9.96 -13.49 4.97
C ASN A 95 9.50 -12.31 5.81
N TYR A 96 8.85 -12.59 6.94
CA TYR A 96 8.24 -11.56 7.78
C TYR A 96 9.23 -10.46 8.20
N SER A 97 10.47 -10.81 8.54
CA SER A 97 11.47 -9.81 8.97
C SER A 97 11.82 -8.84 7.85
N THR A 98 12.03 -9.34 6.63
CA THR A 98 12.36 -8.49 5.48
C THR A 98 11.14 -7.74 4.97
N LEU A 99 9.97 -8.37 4.96
CA LEU A 99 8.70 -7.75 4.57
C LEU A 99 8.33 -6.60 5.50
N LYS A 100 8.55 -6.75 6.81
CA LYS A 100 8.35 -5.67 7.80
C LYS A 100 9.18 -4.44 7.46
N ILE A 101 10.43 -4.64 7.04
CA ILE A 101 11.30 -3.52 6.65
C ILE A 101 10.81 -2.89 5.34
N ALA A 102 10.46 -3.71 4.34
CA ALA A 102 9.92 -3.22 3.08
C ALA A 102 8.60 -2.44 3.25
N ALA A 103 7.77 -2.85 4.21
CA ALA A 103 6.49 -2.21 4.54
C ALA A 103 6.60 -1.06 5.56
N ASP A 104 7.79 -0.73 6.07
CA ASP A 104 7.96 0.26 7.13
C ASP A 104 7.39 1.64 6.74
N THR A 105 7.62 2.05 5.48
CA THR A 105 7.09 3.31 4.97
C THR A 105 5.55 3.28 4.86
N LEU A 106 4.97 2.15 4.42
CA LEU A 106 3.52 1.96 4.39
C LEU A 106 2.93 2.06 5.80
N ILE A 107 3.55 1.40 6.78
CA ILE A 107 3.11 1.41 8.18
C ILE A 107 3.11 2.84 8.73
N ARG A 108 4.19 3.59 8.50
CA ARG A 108 4.29 5.00 8.94
C ARG A 108 3.22 5.87 8.30
N GLU A 109 3.01 5.76 6.99
CA GLU A 109 1.96 6.53 6.32
C GLU A 109 0.56 6.18 6.84
N LEU A 110 0.27 4.90 7.11
CA LEU A 110 -1.00 4.46 7.69
C LEU A 110 -1.19 5.00 9.12
N GLN A 111 -0.15 5.00 9.95
CA GLN A 111 -0.18 5.56 11.30
C GLN A 111 -0.44 7.06 11.29
N GLU A 112 0.23 7.79 10.38
CA GLU A 112 -0.02 9.22 10.20
C GLU A 112 -1.47 9.45 9.74
N LEU A 113 -1.95 8.71 8.73
CA LEU A 113 -3.33 8.81 8.24
C LEU A 113 -4.37 8.54 9.34
N SER A 114 -4.17 7.51 10.16
CA SER A 114 -5.09 7.20 11.26
C SER A 114 -5.08 8.23 12.38
N SER A 115 -3.99 8.99 12.53
CA SER A 115 -3.82 9.93 13.65
C SER A 115 -4.27 11.35 13.30
N ILE A 116 -3.90 11.83 12.11
CA ILE A 116 -4.12 13.23 11.68
C ILE A 116 -5.03 13.35 10.46
N GLY A 117 -5.42 12.24 9.82
CA GLY A 117 -6.17 12.27 8.57
C GLY A 117 -5.35 12.78 7.39
N MET A 118 -6.05 13.26 6.36
CA MET A 118 -5.43 13.85 5.17
C MET A 118 -6.37 14.88 4.53
N PHE A 119 -5.81 16.02 4.13
CA PHE A 119 -6.49 16.99 3.28
C PHE A 119 -6.37 16.58 1.81
N ILE A 120 -7.49 16.61 1.11
CA ILE A 120 -7.58 16.36 -0.34
C ILE A 120 -8.19 17.60 -0.97
N ASP A 121 -7.32 18.41 -1.58
CA ASP A 121 -7.75 19.51 -2.42
C ASP A 121 -8.43 18.91 -3.67
N ASN A 122 -9.54 19.52 -4.13
CA ASN A 122 -10.43 19.09 -5.24
C ASN A 122 -11.76 18.43 -4.86
N ILE A 123 -12.34 18.73 -3.69
CA ILE A 123 -13.79 18.53 -3.49
C ILE A 123 -14.46 19.79 -4.03
N VAL A 124 -14.99 19.72 -5.26
CA VAL A 124 -15.77 20.79 -5.90
C VAL A 124 -17.21 20.71 -5.41
#